data_AF-A0A7M7NU14-F1
#
_entry.id   AF-A0A7M7NU14-F1
#
_cell.length_a   1.000
_cell.length_b   1.000
_cell.length_c   1.000
_cell.angle_alpha   90.00
_cell.angle_beta   90.00
_cell.angle_gamma   90.00
#
_symmetry.space_group_name_H-M   'P 1'
#
loop_
_entity.id
_entity.type
_entity.pdbx_description
1 polymer ?
#
loop_
_entity_poly.entity_id
_entity_poly.type
_entity_poly.pdbx_seq_one_letter_code
_entity_poly.pdbx_strand_id
1 'polypeptide(L)'
;MVFARSISTSSRLYWCKGTSTSCTWGLVAGTALIGTDATLIKNPFTAKYEGFVISPKGKMYRTWQHASGNSFKAWKAMASSPTFSVVSRPVAQVMGYSIYNGKIMIGGIGVDNYVHRCAQAACDTVDNPWSYCTWGDWHQTGGKIPFDDGGMQNNLVMSRNVHFGVEIFAVQETSGQLWQTWQPGRDTSWNVWRKIPQNLTGAAFINNPYLRLNEAGWWIAYGLNYKNQVVPVEALHSMDISPKKVAWSNNLVVSWSISIDQASKMDWIGVYPKGGNNDQYLDYRYVQGGLNPGKNPVYIGKVSMSSFVPNGTYQVRYLMNSQFISVMEMGTLKM
;
A
#
# COMPACT_ATOMS: atom_id res chain seq x y z
N MET A 1 12.72 -15.02 13.45
CA MET A 1 11.58 -15.87 13.86
C MET A 1 10.95 -16.41 12.60
N VAL A 2 10.66 -17.70 12.58
CA VAL A 2 10.08 -18.40 11.43
C VAL A 2 8.73 -18.95 11.85
N PHE A 3 7.79 -18.99 10.91
CA PHE A 3 6.47 -19.57 11.12
C PHE A 3 6.18 -20.59 10.03
N ALA A 4 5.49 -21.66 10.38
CA ALA A 4 5.14 -22.73 9.47
C ALA A 4 3.74 -23.23 9.77
N ARG A 5 2.93 -23.39 8.73
CA ARG A 5 1.60 -23.99 8.82
C ARG A 5 1.72 -25.49 8.55
N SER A 6 1.08 -26.34 9.35
CA SER A 6 1.02 -27.77 9.06
C SER A 6 0.07 -28.06 7.90
N ILE A 7 0.49 -28.94 7.00
CA ILE A 7 -0.31 -29.42 5.86
C ILE A 7 -1.11 -30.65 6.32
N SER A 8 -2.13 -30.43 7.14
CA SER A 8 -3.01 -31.48 7.66
C SER A 8 -4.46 -31.00 7.70
N THR A 9 -5.41 -31.94 7.81
CA THR A 9 -6.85 -31.63 7.93
C THR A 9 -7.15 -30.75 9.15
N SER A 10 -6.38 -30.91 10.22
CA SER A 10 -6.38 -30.04 11.39
C SER A 10 -5.18 -29.09 11.36
N SER A 11 -5.14 -28.21 10.36
CA SER A 11 -4.01 -27.31 10.15
C SER A 11 -3.81 -26.34 11.31
N ARG A 12 -2.55 -26.19 11.73
CA ARG A 12 -2.11 -25.33 12.84
C ARG A 12 -0.89 -24.51 12.44
N LEU A 13 -0.68 -23.38 13.12
CA LEU A 13 0.49 -22.53 12.93
C LEU A 13 1.51 -22.82 14.02
N TYR A 14 2.73 -23.11 13.59
CA TYR A 14 3.89 -23.29 14.44
C TYR A 14 4.82 -22.12 14.24
N TRP A 15 5.61 -21.83 15.26
CA TRP A 15 6.59 -20.77 15.24
C TRP A 15 7.88 -21.26 15.87
N CYS A 16 8.97 -20.62 15.49
CA CYS A 16 10.24 -20.85 16.11
C CYS A 16 11.11 -19.60 16.17
N LYS A 17 11.72 -19.39 17.34
CA LYS A 17 12.71 -18.35 17.62
C LYS A 17 14.06 -19.05 17.84
N GLY A 18 14.90 -19.00 16.81
CA GLY A 18 16.20 -19.67 16.81
C GLY A 18 17.20 -18.96 15.90
N THR A 19 18.32 -19.63 15.65
CA THR A 19 19.40 -19.17 14.77
C THR A 19 19.16 -19.62 13.33
N SER A 20 20.10 -19.34 12.43
CA SER A 20 20.09 -19.87 11.06
C SER A 20 20.20 -21.40 10.98
N THR A 21 20.64 -22.07 12.06
CA THR A 21 20.98 -23.51 12.04
C THR A 21 20.20 -24.35 13.05
N SER A 22 19.56 -23.75 14.05
CA SER A 22 18.82 -24.50 15.08
C SER A 22 17.60 -23.72 15.56
N CYS A 23 16.48 -24.44 15.69
CA CYS A 23 15.20 -23.87 16.06
C CYS A 23 14.26 -24.93 16.65
N THR A 24 13.80 -24.74 17.89
CA THR A 24 12.74 -25.58 18.51
C THR A 24 11.35 -25.04 18.17
N TRP A 25 10.57 -25.84 17.46
CA TRP A 25 9.21 -25.47 17.05
C TRP A 25 8.24 -25.52 18.21
N GLY A 26 7.52 -24.42 18.41
CA GLY A 26 6.38 -24.30 19.32
C GLY A 26 5.08 -24.09 18.55
N LEU A 27 3.97 -24.56 19.10
CA LEU A 27 2.65 -24.23 18.58
C LEU A 27 2.31 -22.76 18.88
N VAL A 28 1.77 -22.02 17.91
CA VAL A 28 1.09 -20.75 18.18
C VAL A 28 -0.22 -21.10 18.88
N ALA A 29 -0.32 -20.69 20.16
CA ALA A 29 -1.25 -21.26 21.13
C ALA A 29 -2.72 -21.42 20.67
N GLY A 30 -3.41 -22.38 21.28
CA GLY A 30 -4.85 -22.62 21.11
C GLY A 30 -5.20 -23.84 20.25
N THR A 31 -6.50 -24.05 20.04
CA THR A 31 -7.07 -25.18 19.29
C THR A 31 -7.78 -24.74 18.00
N ALA A 32 -7.77 -23.44 17.67
CA ALA A 32 -8.42 -22.94 16.48
C ALA A 32 -7.81 -23.57 15.23
N LEU A 33 -8.68 -24.17 14.41
CA LEU A 33 -8.30 -24.70 13.12
C LEU A 33 -8.11 -23.55 12.13
N ILE A 34 -7.03 -23.62 11.40
CA ILE A 34 -6.65 -22.61 10.42
C ILE A 34 -7.24 -23.02 9.07
N GLY A 35 -8.24 -22.27 8.60
CA GLY A 35 -8.90 -22.51 7.32
C GLY A 35 -8.04 -22.05 6.16
N THR A 36 -7.48 -20.85 6.25
CA THR A 36 -6.64 -20.23 5.21
C THR A 36 -5.22 -19.99 5.69
N ASP A 37 -4.32 -19.58 4.80
CA ASP A 37 -2.97 -19.24 5.24
C ASP A 37 -2.97 -18.13 6.30
N ALA A 38 -1.91 -18.11 7.12
CA ALA A 38 -1.77 -17.08 8.13
C ALA A 38 -1.06 -15.85 7.57
N THR A 39 -1.55 -14.68 7.93
CA THR A 39 -0.86 -13.41 7.69
C THR A 39 -0.23 -12.95 8.98
N LEU A 40 1.07 -12.72 8.93
CA LEU A 40 1.89 -12.32 10.07
C LEU A 40 2.51 -10.97 9.79
N ILE A 41 2.44 -10.09 10.78
CA ILE A 41 2.94 -8.73 10.65
C ILE A 41 3.56 -8.28 11.97
N LYS A 42 4.68 -7.57 11.88
CA LYS A 42 5.28 -6.96 13.07
C LYS A 42 4.57 -5.64 13.33
N ASN A 43 3.95 -5.53 14.50
CA ASN A 43 3.34 -4.31 14.95
C ASN A 43 4.44 -3.31 15.32
N PRO A 44 4.51 -2.14 14.68
CA PRO A 44 5.55 -1.15 14.94
C PRO A 44 5.43 -0.52 16.33
N PHE A 45 4.21 -0.40 16.86
CA PHE A 45 3.97 0.22 18.16
C PHE A 45 4.48 -0.67 19.31
N THR A 46 4.16 -1.96 19.28
CA THR A 46 4.56 -2.90 20.34
C THR A 46 5.90 -3.59 20.06
N ALA A 47 6.41 -3.49 18.83
CA ALA A 47 7.51 -4.29 18.29
C ALA A 47 7.27 -5.82 18.34
N LYS A 48 6.03 -6.26 18.54
CA LYS A 48 5.62 -7.68 18.63
C LYS A 48 4.93 -8.15 17.35
N TYR A 49 4.86 -9.46 17.19
CA TYR A 49 4.15 -10.06 16.06
C TYR A 49 2.65 -10.18 16.33
N GLU A 50 1.89 -9.83 15.32
CA GLU A 50 0.45 -10.03 15.17
C GLU A 50 0.23 -11.11 14.12
N GLY A 51 -0.77 -11.96 14.31
CA GLY A 51 -1.14 -12.99 13.35
C GLY A 51 -2.63 -13.04 13.10
N PHE A 52 -3.02 -13.26 11.84
CA PHE A 52 -4.41 -13.28 11.39
C PHE A 52 -4.67 -14.50 10.54
N VAL A 53 -5.84 -15.13 10.72
CA VAL A 53 -6.33 -16.26 9.90
C VAL A 53 -7.83 -16.12 9.66
N ILE A 54 -8.31 -16.67 8.56
CA ILE A 54 -9.75 -16.94 8.38
C ILE A 54 -10.00 -18.41 8.72
N SER A 55 -10.97 -18.65 9.60
CA SER A 55 -11.35 -20.00 10.01
C SER A 55 -12.11 -20.74 8.91
N PRO A 56 -12.27 -22.08 9.00
CA PRO A 56 -13.11 -22.84 8.06
C PRO A 56 -14.58 -22.40 8.03
N LYS A 57 -15.03 -21.61 9.03
CA LYS A 57 -16.39 -21.03 9.08
C LYS A 57 -16.42 -19.57 8.60
N GLY A 58 -15.37 -19.08 7.95
CA GLY A 58 -15.31 -17.73 7.40
C GLY A 58 -15.15 -16.61 8.44
N LYS A 59 -14.72 -16.92 9.67
CA LYS A 59 -14.54 -15.89 10.72
C LYS A 59 -13.07 -15.47 10.83
N MET A 60 -12.82 -14.17 10.93
CA MET A 60 -11.46 -13.64 11.18
C MET A 60 -11.01 -13.90 12.62
N TYR A 61 -9.85 -14.51 12.78
CA TYR A 61 -9.18 -14.73 14.05
C TYR A 61 -7.85 -14.02 14.10
N ARG A 62 -7.45 -13.65 15.32
CA ARG A 62 -6.20 -12.97 15.63
C ARG A 62 -5.44 -13.69 16.74
N THR A 63 -4.12 -13.62 16.69
CA THR A 63 -3.18 -13.99 17.76
C THR A 63 -2.09 -12.93 17.87
N TRP A 64 -1.34 -12.96 18.98
CA TRP A 64 -0.18 -12.12 19.21
C TRP A 64 0.88 -12.77 20.05
N GLN A 65 2.09 -12.29 19.84
CA GLN A 65 3.19 -12.48 20.75
C GLN A 65 3.02 -11.65 22.04
N HIS A 66 3.15 -12.29 23.20
CA HIS A 66 3.16 -11.63 24.51
C HIS A 66 4.44 -10.78 24.72
N ALA A 67 4.45 -9.91 25.73
CA ALA A 67 5.56 -8.99 26.00
C ALA A 67 6.90 -9.71 26.18
N SER A 68 6.91 -10.89 26.83
CA SER A 68 8.11 -11.74 26.97
C SER A 68 8.75 -12.15 25.64
N GLY A 69 7.98 -12.12 24.55
CA GLY A 69 8.44 -12.56 23.23
C GLY A 69 8.58 -14.08 23.09
N ASN A 70 8.22 -14.85 24.12
CA ASN A 70 8.46 -16.30 24.20
C ASN A 70 7.17 -17.13 24.10
N SER A 71 6.03 -16.49 23.87
CA SER A 71 4.73 -17.17 23.74
C SER A 71 3.76 -16.32 22.94
N PHE A 72 2.72 -16.97 22.43
CA PHE A 72 1.60 -16.32 21.76
C PHE A 72 0.30 -16.52 22.53
N LYS A 73 -0.63 -15.58 22.41
CA LYS A 73 -2.00 -15.75 22.88
C LYS A 73 -2.72 -16.80 22.03
N ALA A 74 -3.61 -17.56 22.67
CA ALA A 74 -4.58 -18.36 21.95
C ALA A 74 -5.39 -17.53 20.95
N TRP A 75 -5.67 -18.11 19.78
CA TRP A 75 -6.48 -17.48 18.74
C TRP A 75 -7.82 -16.96 19.29
N LYS A 76 -8.08 -15.67 19.08
CA LYS A 76 -9.32 -14.98 19.48
C LYS A 76 -10.03 -14.50 18.22
N ALA A 77 -11.32 -14.79 18.14
CA ALA A 77 -12.13 -14.28 17.03
C ALA A 77 -12.24 -12.75 17.14
N MET A 78 -12.10 -12.04 16.02
CA MET A 78 -12.26 -10.59 16.01
C MET A 78 -13.74 -10.22 16.18
N ALA A 79 -13.99 -9.23 17.03
CA ALA A 79 -15.35 -8.75 17.30
C ALA A 79 -15.96 -8.20 16.01
N SER A 80 -17.26 -8.46 15.82
CA SER A 80 -18.07 -7.97 14.70
C SER A 80 -17.49 -8.24 13.30
N SER A 81 -16.57 -9.21 13.18
CA SER A 81 -16.03 -9.66 11.89
C SER A 81 -17.18 -10.11 10.98
N PRO A 82 -17.27 -9.60 9.74
CA PRO A 82 -18.17 -10.16 8.74
C PRO A 82 -17.74 -11.59 8.39
N THR A 83 -18.59 -12.27 7.61
CA THR A 83 -18.27 -13.59 7.07
C THR A 83 -17.37 -13.44 5.84
N PHE A 84 -16.15 -13.92 5.97
CA PHE A 84 -15.16 -13.98 4.91
C PHE A 84 -15.31 -15.25 4.06
N SER A 85 -14.94 -15.12 2.80
CA SER A 85 -14.73 -16.26 1.91
C SER A 85 -13.64 -17.18 2.49
N VAL A 86 -13.90 -18.48 2.51
CA VAL A 86 -12.98 -19.48 3.07
C VAL A 86 -11.76 -19.76 2.17
N VAL A 87 -11.70 -19.16 0.99
CA VAL A 87 -10.51 -19.14 0.13
C VAL A 87 -9.69 -17.85 0.29
N SER A 88 -10.19 -16.87 1.05
CA SER A 88 -9.47 -15.62 1.33
C SER A 88 -8.48 -15.80 2.47
N ARG A 89 -7.21 -15.47 2.23
CA ARG A 89 -6.26 -15.21 3.32
C ARG A 89 -6.43 -13.76 3.77
N PRO A 90 -6.26 -13.48 5.06
CA PRO A 90 -6.18 -12.11 5.53
C PRO A 90 -5.04 -11.37 4.83
N VAL A 91 -5.18 -10.09 4.58
CA VAL A 91 -4.08 -9.20 4.21
C VAL A 91 -3.90 -8.17 5.31
N ALA A 92 -2.66 -7.78 5.58
CA ALA A 92 -2.33 -6.83 6.63
C ALA A 92 -1.23 -5.89 6.15
N GLN A 93 -1.30 -4.63 6.54
CA GLN A 93 -0.29 -3.63 6.23
C GLN A 93 -0.08 -2.66 7.39
N VAL A 94 1.19 -2.28 7.61
CA VAL A 94 1.54 -1.17 8.49
C VAL A 94 1.30 0.14 7.75
N MET A 95 0.43 0.96 8.30
CA MET A 95 0.02 2.22 7.72
C MET A 95 1.06 3.32 7.96
N GLY A 96 1.05 4.38 7.16
CA GLY A 96 2.04 5.46 7.30
C GLY A 96 2.01 6.12 8.68
N TYR A 97 3.18 6.35 9.29
CA TYR A 97 3.30 6.90 10.64
C TYR A 97 2.69 8.28 10.78
N SER A 98 2.96 9.17 9.82
CA SER A 98 2.57 10.58 9.91
C SER A 98 1.06 10.83 9.93
N ILE A 99 0.27 9.88 9.42
CA ILE A 99 -1.19 10.05 9.30
C ILE A 99 -1.96 8.99 10.10
N TYR A 100 -1.47 7.75 10.12
CA TYR A 100 -2.13 6.61 10.76
C TYR A 100 -1.39 6.10 12.00
N ASN A 101 -0.37 6.82 12.51
CA ASN A 101 0.39 6.45 13.70
C ASN A 101 1.01 5.04 13.63
N GLY A 102 1.33 4.55 12.43
CA GLY A 102 1.91 3.21 12.26
C GLY A 102 0.92 2.08 12.53
N LYS A 103 -0.38 2.36 12.67
CA LYS A 103 -1.40 1.35 12.94
C LYS A 103 -1.43 0.28 11.85
N ILE A 104 -1.83 -0.93 12.24
CA ILE A 104 -2.07 -2.01 11.28
C ILE A 104 -3.49 -1.87 10.72
N MET A 105 -3.62 -1.97 9.40
CA MET A 105 -4.89 -2.31 8.75
C MET A 105 -4.87 -3.78 8.35
N ILE A 106 -6.00 -4.46 8.55
CA ILE A 106 -6.21 -5.83 8.10
C ILE A 106 -7.47 -5.92 7.25
N GLY A 107 -7.57 -6.94 6.41
CA GLY A 107 -8.78 -7.20 5.64
C GLY A 107 -8.76 -8.55 4.93
N GLY A 108 -9.80 -8.79 4.14
CA GLY A 108 -9.99 -10.00 3.35
C GLY A 108 -11.25 -9.91 2.48
N ILE A 109 -11.51 -10.93 1.69
CA ILE A 109 -12.66 -10.99 0.77
C ILE A 109 -13.86 -11.55 1.53
N GLY A 110 -14.95 -10.78 1.59
CA GLY A 110 -16.23 -11.20 2.12
C GLY A 110 -16.98 -12.14 1.18
N VAL A 111 -17.93 -12.92 1.70
CA VAL A 111 -18.86 -13.72 0.88
C VAL A 111 -19.80 -12.86 0.02
N ASP A 112 -19.86 -11.56 0.29
CA ASP A 112 -20.59 -10.54 -0.46
C ASP A 112 -19.77 -9.92 -1.61
N ASN A 113 -18.57 -10.45 -1.86
CA ASN A 113 -17.61 -10.02 -2.87
C ASN A 113 -17.12 -8.58 -2.67
N TYR A 114 -17.10 -8.10 -1.42
CA TYR A 114 -16.38 -6.88 -1.03
C TYR A 114 -15.06 -7.23 -0.34
N VAL A 115 -14.10 -6.32 -0.39
CA VAL A 115 -13.00 -6.36 0.58
C VAL A 115 -13.47 -5.69 1.86
N HIS A 116 -13.52 -6.47 2.94
CA HIS A 116 -13.79 -5.97 4.28
C HIS A 116 -12.47 -5.70 4.97
N ARG A 117 -12.37 -4.54 5.61
CA ARG A 117 -11.17 -4.09 6.31
C ARG A 117 -11.51 -3.57 7.70
N CYS A 118 -10.53 -3.67 8.58
CA CYS A 118 -10.57 -3.15 9.94
C CYS A 118 -9.20 -2.55 10.27
N ALA A 119 -9.20 -1.42 10.97
CA ALA A 119 -7.98 -0.76 11.42
C ALA A 119 -7.79 -0.95 12.92
N GLN A 120 -6.54 -1.09 13.33
CA GLN A 120 -6.15 -1.08 14.73
C GLN A 120 -6.47 0.29 15.37
N ALA A 121 -7.10 0.29 16.53
CA ALA A 121 -7.59 1.51 17.18
C ALA A 121 -6.62 2.04 18.25
N ALA A 122 -6.27 1.22 19.24
CA ALA A 122 -5.30 1.54 20.29
C ALA A 122 -4.42 0.34 20.57
N CYS A 123 -3.21 0.58 21.08
CA CYS A 123 -2.30 -0.47 21.57
C CYS A 123 -1.69 -0.04 22.91
N ASP A 124 -1.37 -1.03 23.74
CA ASP A 124 -0.63 -0.87 24.99
C ASP A 124 0.56 -1.86 25.01
N THR A 125 1.59 -1.54 25.80
CA THR A 125 2.79 -2.34 26.02
C THR A 125 2.66 -3.31 27.19
N VAL A 126 1.61 -3.20 28.01
CA VAL A 126 1.39 -4.06 29.19
C VAL A 126 0.64 -5.36 28.81
N ASP A 127 1.13 -6.50 29.27
CA ASP A 127 0.44 -7.80 29.13
C ASP A 127 -0.79 -7.84 30.05
N ASN A 128 -2.01 -7.81 29.48
CA ASN A 128 -3.25 -7.90 30.26
C ASN A 128 -4.36 -8.74 29.57
N PRO A 129 -5.42 -9.14 30.31
CA PRO A 129 -6.48 -10.00 29.79
C PRO A 129 -7.40 -9.37 28.72
N TRP A 130 -7.40 -8.05 28.55
CA TRP A 130 -8.41 -7.29 27.78
C TRP A 130 -7.99 -6.94 26.34
N SER A 131 -6.94 -7.58 25.81
CA SER A 131 -6.32 -7.38 24.49
C SER A 131 -5.47 -6.10 24.30
N TYR A 132 -4.14 -6.27 24.31
CA TYR A 132 -3.00 -5.39 23.94
C TYR A 132 -3.12 -4.54 22.66
N CYS A 133 -4.01 -4.84 21.71
CA CYS A 133 -4.53 -3.80 20.82
C CYS A 133 -6.01 -4.00 20.54
N THR A 134 -6.75 -2.91 20.50
CA THR A 134 -8.16 -2.86 20.10
C THR A 134 -8.27 -2.64 18.61
N TRP A 135 -9.42 -3.01 18.06
CA TRP A 135 -9.73 -2.93 16.63
C TRP A 135 -11.00 -2.14 16.47
N GLY A 136 -11.03 -1.30 15.45
CA GLY A 136 -12.21 -0.52 15.11
C GLY A 136 -13.26 -1.36 14.41
N ASP A 137 -14.23 -0.66 13.83
CA ASP A 137 -15.30 -1.29 13.07
C ASP A 137 -14.80 -1.85 11.74
N TRP A 138 -15.57 -2.80 11.22
CA TRP A 138 -15.38 -3.37 9.90
C TRP A 138 -16.09 -2.50 8.87
N HIS A 139 -15.38 -2.20 7.78
CA HIS A 139 -15.91 -1.42 6.67
C HIS A 139 -15.57 -2.08 5.35
N GLN A 140 -16.40 -1.84 4.34
CA GLN A 140 -16.12 -2.24 2.97
C GLN A 140 -15.20 -1.21 2.27
N THR A 141 -14.50 -1.67 1.24
CA THR A 141 -13.84 -0.81 0.25
C THR A 141 -14.85 -0.17 -0.70
N GLY A 142 -14.40 0.66 -1.65
CA GLY A 142 -15.26 1.52 -2.49
C GLY A 142 -16.20 0.81 -3.46
N GLY A 143 -16.22 -0.52 -3.51
CA GLY A 143 -17.07 -1.31 -4.40
C GLY A 143 -16.77 -2.81 -4.34
N LYS A 144 -17.64 -3.61 -4.97
CA LYS A 144 -17.42 -5.05 -5.18
C LYS A 144 -16.20 -5.30 -6.05
N ILE A 145 -15.56 -6.45 -5.85
CA ILE A 145 -14.47 -6.90 -6.72
C ILE A 145 -15.05 -7.16 -8.12
N PRO A 146 -14.43 -6.63 -9.20
CA PRO A 146 -15.07 -6.54 -10.52
C PRO A 146 -14.90 -7.79 -11.40
N PHE A 147 -14.52 -8.92 -10.82
CA PHE A 147 -14.35 -10.19 -11.53
C PHE A 147 -14.90 -11.34 -10.68
N ASP A 148 -15.50 -12.33 -11.34
CA ASP A 148 -16.22 -13.41 -10.68
C ASP A 148 -15.32 -14.27 -9.81
N ASP A 149 -15.88 -14.73 -8.68
CA ASP A 149 -15.28 -15.63 -7.67
C ASP A 149 -14.92 -17.03 -8.20
N GLY A 150 -14.97 -17.24 -9.53
CA GLY A 150 -14.73 -18.50 -10.23
C GLY A 150 -13.29 -19.01 -10.20
N GLY A 151 -12.55 -18.70 -9.14
CA GLY A 151 -11.21 -19.25 -8.95
C GLY A 151 -10.38 -18.61 -7.86
N MET A 152 -10.73 -17.43 -7.32
CA MET A 152 -9.94 -16.64 -6.36
C MET A 152 -9.10 -17.49 -5.37
N GLN A 153 -7.92 -17.90 -5.81
CA GLN A 153 -6.81 -18.29 -4.98
C GLN A 153 -6.18 -17.00 -4.46
N ASN A 154 -6.91 -16.32 -3.57
CA ASN A 154 -6.26 -15.47 -2.59
C ASN A 154 -5.35 -14.34 -3.15
N ASN A 155 -5.79 -13.66 -4.21
CA ASN A 155 -4.95 -12.71 -4.96
C ASN A 155 -4.80 -11.31 -4.33
N LEU A 156 -5.13 -11.11 -3.05
CA LEU A 156 -5.03 -9.78 -2.45
C LEU A 156 -3.65 -9.47 -1.89
N VAL A 157 -3.21 -8.24 -2.14
CA VAL A 157 -2.11 -7.60 -1.42
C VAL A 157 -2.52 -6.20 -1.00
N MET A 158 -2.21 -5.85 0.25
CA MET A 158 -2.44 -4.51 0.78
C MET A 158 -1.11 -3.77 0.87
N SER A 159 -1.12 -2.49 0.48
CA SER A 159 0.04 -1.60 0.48
C SER A 159 -0.38 -0.18 0.86
N ARG A 160 0.51 0.78 0.66
CA ARG A 160 0.27 2.21 0.83
C ARG A 160 0.76 3.01 -0.38
N ASN A 161 0.14 4.15 -0.64
CA ASN A 161 0.57 5.12 -1.64
C ASN A 161 1.60 6.12 -1.08
N VAL A 162 2.12 6.98 -1.95
CA VAL A 162 3.01 8.11 -1.59
C VAL A 162 2.40 9.18 -0.70
N HIS A 163 1.08 9.15 -0.49
CA HIS A 163 0.38 10.02 0.45
C HIS A 163 0.04 9.34 1.77
N PHE A 164 0.58 8.13 2.01
CA PHE A 164 0.29 7.25 3.14
C PHE A 164 -1.12 6.66 3.18
N GLY A 165 -1.96 6.94 2.19
CA GLY A 165 -3.23 6.26 1.96
C GLY A 165 -3.05 4.77 1.67
N VAL A 166 -4.15 4.01 1.74
CA VAL A 166 -4.13 2.54 1.60
C VAL A 166 -4.43 2.13 0.19
N GLU A 167 -3.79 1.08 -0.25
CA GLU A 167 -4.03 0.48 -1.55
C GLU A 167 -4.21 -1.01 -1.42
N ILE A 168 -5.13 -1.58 -2.18
CA ILE A 168 -5.35 -3.01 -2.27
C ILE A 168 -5.28 -3.40 -3.74
N PHE A 169 -4.43 -4.38 -4.01
CA PHE A 169 -4.19 -4.94 -5.33
C PHE A 169 -4.78 -6.34 -5.41
N ALA A 170 -5.29 -6.68 -6.59
CA ALA A 170 -5.81 -8.02 -6.88
C ALA A 170 -5.48 -8.43 -8.31
N VAL A 171 -5.24 -9.73 -8.53
CA VAL A 171 -5.05 -10.30 -9.86
C VAL A 171 -6.33 -11.02 -10.28
N GLN A 172 -6.85 -10.68 -11.46
CA GLN A 172 -7.93 -11.41 -12.10
C GLN A 172 -7.36 -12.65 -12.78
N GLU A 173 -7.71 -13.82 -12.27
CA GLU A 173 -7.07 -15.09 -12.68
C GLU A 173 -7.24 -15.44 -14.15
N THR A 174 -8.41 -15.16 -14.72
CA THR A 174 -8.72 -15.52 -16.12
C THR A 174 -7.88 -14.76 -17.13
N SER A 175 -7.36 -13.59 -16.76
CA SER A 175 -6.62 -12.70 -17.67
C SER A 175 -5.21 -12.36 -17.17
N GLY A 176 -4.91 -12.61 -15.90
CA GLY A 176 -3.74 -12.11 -15.20
C GLY A 176 -3.69 -10.59 -15.04
N GLN A 177 -4.83 -9.90 -15.25
CA GLN A 177 -4.95 -8.45 -15.13
C GLN A 177 -4.81 -8.02 -13.67
N LEU A 178 -3.94 -7.05 -13.41
CA LEU A 178 -3.82 -6.40 -12.11
C LEU A 178 -4.90 -5.32 -11.93
N TRP A 179 -5.55 -5.34 -10.78
CA TRP A 179 -6.59 -4.40 -10.36
C TRP A 179 -6.21 -3.74 -9.05
N GLN A 180 -6.76 -2.54 -8.83
CA GLN A 180 -6.49 -1.75 -7.64
C GLN A 180 -7.73 -1.03 -7.14
N THR A 181 -7.87 -0.94 -5.82
CA THR A 181 -8.76 -0.01 -5.11
C THR A 181 -7.94 0.69 -4.03
N TRP A 182 -8.23 1.96 -3.75
CA TRP A 182 -7.40 2.74 -2.83
C TRP A 182 -8.20 3.80 -2.07
N GLN A 183 -7.68 4.13 -0.90
CA GLN A 183 -8.08 5.26 -0.08
C GLN A 183 -6.97 6.33 -0.18
N PRO A 184 -7.22 7.51 -0.78
CA PRO A 184 -6.18 8.51 -1.00
C PRO A 184 -5.44 8.97 0.26
N GLY A 185 -6.16 9.06 1.37
CA GLY A 185 -5.60 9.39 2.68
C GLY A 185 -6.49 8.92 3.81
N ARG A 186 -6.10 9.23 5.04
CA ARG A 186 -6.87 8.80 6.22
C ARG A 186 -8.29 9.34 6.22
N ASP A 187 -9.22 8.44 6.52
CA ASP A 187 -10.65 8.72 6.68
C ASP A 187 -11.33 9.32 5.43
N THR A 188 -10.67 9.28 4.25
CA THR A 188 -11.29 9.65 2.98
C THR A 188 -12.11 8.50 2.40
N SER A 189 -12.99 8.79 1.44
CA SER A 189 -13.68 7.75 0.68
C SER A 189 -12.70 6.83 -0.05
N TRP A 190 -13.07 5.56 -0.15
CA TRP A 190 -12.37 4.60 -1.00
C TRP A 190 -12.82 4.77 -2.45
N ASN A 191 -11.87 4.67 -3.37
CA ASN A 191 -12.15 4.62 -4.79
C ASN A 191 -12.62 3.22 -5.19
N VAL A 192 -13.46 3.15 -6.21
CA VAL A 192 -13.86 1.88 -6.84
C VAL A 192 -12.66 1.17 -7.47
N TRP A 193 -12.81 -0.12 -7.73
CA TRP A 193 -11.79 -0.91 -8.41
C TRP A 193 -11.50 -0.41 -9.83
N ARG A 194 -10.22 -0.39 -10.19
CA ARG A 194 -9.72 0.02 -11.50
C ARG A 194 -8.71 -0.99 -12.03
N LYS A 195 -8.73 -1.22 -13.35
CA LYS A 195 -7.66 -1.95 -14.05
C LYS A 195 -6.39 -1.11 -14.10
N ILE A 196 -5.27 -1.71 -13.73
CA ILE A 196 -3.94 -1.11 -13.95
C ILE A 196 -3.53 -1.36 -15.40
N PRO A 197 -3.14 -0.34 -16.17
CA PRO A 197 -2.64 -0.54 -17.53
C PRO A 197 -1.48 -1.55 -17.54
N GLN A 198 -1.64 -2.64 -18.29
CA GLN A 198 -0.71 -3.78 -18.31
C GLN A 198 -0.69 -4.40 -19.71
N ASN A 199 0.50 -4.73 -20.22
CA ASN A 199 0.63 -5.50 -21.45
C ASN A 199 0.39 -6.99 -21.17
N LEU A 200 -0.84 -7.45 -21.32
CA LEU A 200 -1.23 -8.82 -20.96
C LEU A 200 -0.54 -9.91 -21.79
N THR A 201 -0.03 -9.61 -22.99
CA THR A 201 0.67 -10.62 -23.83
C THR A 201 2.00 -11.08 -23.23
N GLY A 202 2.65 -10.23 -22.44
CA GLY A 202 3.94 -10.54 -21.80
C GLY A 202 3.91 -10.47 -20.27
N ALA A 203 3.02 -9.66 -19.70
CA ALA A 203 3.02 -9.32 -18.29
C ALA A 203 1.75 -9.74 -17.52
N ALA A 204 0.86 -10.56 -18.10
CA ALA A 204 -0.25 -11.14 -17.34
C ALA A 204 0.26 -11.98 -16.16
N PHE A 205 -0.24 -11.72 -14.95
CA PHE A 205 0.20 -12.43 -13.75
C PHE A 205 -0.55 -13.75 -13.57
N ILE A 206 0.16 -14.81 -13.19
CA ILE A 206 -0.43 -16.14 -12.89
C ILE A 206 -0.43 -16.47 -11.39
N ASN A 207 -0.07 -15.51 -10.54
CA ASN A 207 0.09 -15.68 -9.11
C ASN A 207 -0.24 -14.39 -8.35
N ASN A 208 -0.29 -14.49 -7.02
CA ASN A 208 -0.37 -13.34 -6.13
C ASN A 208 0.75 -12.33 -6.43
N PRO A 209 0.43 -11.04 -6.60
CA PRO A 209 1.45 -10.04 -6.87
C PRO A 209 2.33 -9.87 -5.63
N TYR A 210 3.62 -9.61 -5.83
CA TYR A 210 4.52 -9.17 -4.78
C TYR A 210 4.77 -7.68 -4.93
N LEU A 211 4.41 -6.90 -3.92
CA LEU A 211 4.53 -5.44 -3.95
C LEU A 211 5.83 -5.00 -3.25
N ARG A 212 6.58 -4.12 -3.91
CA ARG A 212 7.68 -3.37 -3.29
C ARG A 212 7.37 -1.90 -3.35
N LEU A 213 7.69 -1.22 -2.25
CA LEU A 213 7.69 0.24 -2.17
C LEU A 213 9.12 0.73 -2.20
N ASN A 214 9.40 1.79 -2.95
CA ASN A 214 10.63 2.55 -2.77
C ASN A 214 10.54 3.43 -1.50
N GLU A 215 11.59 4.19 -1.19
CA GLU A 215 11.64 5.08 -0.01
C GLU A 215 10.50 6.10 -0.01
N ALA A 216 10.10 6.57 -1.18
CA ALA A 216 9.00 7.52 -1.36
C ALA A 216 7.60 6.90 -1.15
N GLY A 217 7.49 5.57 -1.08
CA GLY A 217 6.21 4.86 -1.07
C GLY A 217 5.64 4.60 -2.46
N TRP A 218 6.44 4.76 -3.52
CA TRP A 218 6.09 4.40 -4.89
C TRP A 218 6.09 2.89 -5.05
N TRP A 219 5.02 2.32 -5.60
CA TRP A 219 4.89 0.89 -5.72
C TRP A 219 5.37 0.34 -7.08
N ILE A 220 5.92 -0.88 -7.02
CA ILE A 220 6.13 -1.78 -8.15
C ILE A 220 5.54 -3.14 -7.76
N ALA A 221 4.70 -3.69 -8.62
CA ALA A 221 4.14 -5.03 -8.48
C ALA A 221 4.94 -6.01 -9.34
N TYR A 222 5.36 -7.12 -8.76
CA TYR A 222 6.02 -8.23 -9.44
C TYR A 222 5.09 -9.43 -9.49
N GLY A 223 5.00 -10.07 -10.63
CA GLY A 223 4.32 -11.35 -10.81
C GLY A 223 5.15 -12.29 -11.68
N LEU A 224 4.70 -13.54 -11.78
CA LEU A 224 5.14 -14.49 -12.78
C LEU A 224 4.18 -14.42 -13.96
N ASN A 225 4.70 -14.47 -15.17
CA ASN A 225 3.88 -14.69 -16.36
C ASN A 225 3.72 -16.19 -16.67
N TYR A 226 2.97 -16.52 -17.72
CA TYR A 226 2.76 -17.91 -18.17
C TYR A 226 4.06 -18.64 -18.60
N LYS A 227 5.16 -17.91 -18.81
CA LYS A 227 6.50 -18.48 -19.07
C LYS A 227 7.34 -18.61 -17.79
N ASN A 228 6.74 -18.42 -16.61
CA ASN A 228 7.41 -18.36 -15.30
C ASN A 228 8.50 -17.29 -15.20
N GLN A 229 8.40 -16.21 -15.98
CA GLN A 229 9.32 -15.08 -15.91
C GLN A 229 8.78 -14.05 -14.93
N VAL A 230 9.68 -13.46 -14.13
CA VAL A 230 9.33 -12.32 -13.27
C VAL A 230 9.07 -11.10 -14.16
N VAL A 231 7.88 -10.52 -14.03
CA VAL A 231 7.44 -9.36 -14.79
C VAL A 231 7.03 -8.22 -13.85
N PRO A 232 7.57 -7.01 -14.03
CA PRO A 232 7.18 -5.85 -13.26
C PRO A 232 5.97 -5.13 -13.90
N VAL A 233 5.12 -4.56 -13.04
CA VAL A 233 4.11 -3.56 -13.39
C VAL A 233 4.32 -2.38 -12.44
N GLU A 234 4.57 -1.21 -13.00
CA GLU A 234 4.94 -0.01 -12.25
C GLU A 234 3.81 1.02 -12.29
N ALA A 235 3.68 1.80 -11.22
CA ALA A 235 2.82 2.98 -11.23
C ALA A 235 3.32 3.99 -12.27
N LEU A 236 2.40 4.57 -13.04
CA LEU A 236 2.72 5.58 -14.05
C LEU A 236 3.30 6.82 -13.38
N HIS A 237 4.45 7.27 -13.84
CA HIS A 237 5.02 8.56 -13.49
C HIS A 237 5.92 9.05 -14.63
N SER A 238 5.61 10.22 -15.18
CA SER A 238 6.42 10.89 -16.19
C SER A 238 6.25 12.39 -16.07
N MET A 239 7.32 13.12 -16.40
CA MET A 239 7.33 14.57 -16.42
C MET A 239 8.21 15.04 -17.57
N ASP A 240 7.76 16.08 -18.26
CA ASP A 240 8.55 16.77 -19.27
C ASP A 240 8.44 18.28 -19.10
N ILE A 241 9.46 18.98 -19.59
CA ILE A 241 9.57 20.43 -19.52
C ILE A 241 9.92 20.99 -20.89
N SER A 242 9.27 22.09 -21.27
CA SER A 242 9.52 22.78 -22.53
C SER A 242 9.36 24.29 -22.37
N PRO A 243 10.31 25.12 -22.85
CA PRO A 243 11.60 24.74 -23.42
C PRO A 243 12.62 24.30 -22.34
N LYS A 244 13.70 23.60 -22.73
CA LYS A 244 14.83 23.26 -21.82
C LYS A 244 15.72 24.47 -21.48
N LYS A 245 15.56 25.57 -22.23
CA LYS A 245 16.23 26.86 -22.00
C LYS A 245 15.17 27.97 -22.04
N VAL A 246 15.00 28.70 -20.95
CA VAL A 246 13.93 29.70 -20.79
C VAL A 246 14.58 31.06 -20.56
N ALA A 247 14.48 31.96 -21.54
CA ALA A 247 14.96 33.33 -21.32
C ALA A 247 14.10 34.06 -20.27
N TRP A 248 14.65 35.12 -19.68
CA TRP A 248 13.94 36.00 -18.74
C TRP A 248 12.55 36.38 -19.27
N SER A 249 11.53 36.36 -18.39
CA SER A 249 10.12 36.68 -18.68
C SER A 249 9.39 35.72 -19.63
N ASN A 250 10.07 34.69 -20.16
CA ASN A 250 9.39 33.63 -20.89
C ASN A 250 8.83 32.56 -19.95
N ASN A 251 7.84 31.84 -20.48
CA ASN A 251 7.17 30.78 -19.75
C ASN A 251 7.86 29.43 -19.95
N LEU A 252 8.05 28.73 -18.84
CA LEU A 252 8.32 27.31 -18.77
C LEU A 252 7.00 26.56 -18.74
N VAL A 253 6.80 25.60 -19.64
CA VAL A 253 5.68 24.65 -19.57
C VAL A 253 6.19 23.34 -18.99
N VAL A 254 5.54 22.87 -17.93
CA VAL A 254 5.77 21.55 -17.35
C VAL A 254 4.54 20.70 -17.62
N SER A 255 4.72 19.52 -18.21
CA SER A 255 3.67 18.52 -18.40
C SER A 255 4.00 17.28 -17.58
N TRP A 256 3.00 16.62 -17.00
CA TRP A 256 3.20 15.41 -16.22
C TRP A 256 2.08 14.40 -16.43
N SER A 257 2.38 13.15 -16.10
CA SER A 257 1.40 12.09 -15.92
C SER A 257 1.81 11.27 -14.72
N ILE A 258 0.86 11.02 -13.83
CA ILE A 258 1.05 10.23 -12.62
C ILE A 258 -0.15 9.31 -12.42
N SER A 259 0.10 8.16 -11.82
CA SER A 259 -0.92 7.23 -11.35
C SER A 259 -1.93 7.96 -10.45
N ILE A 260 -3.22 7.80 -10.73
CA ILE A 260 -4.30 8.54 -10.03
C ILE A 260 -4.33 8.24 -8.52
N ASP A 261 -3.93 7.03 -8.14
CA ASP A 261 -3.81 6.52 -6.79
C ASP A 261 -2.66 7.16 -5.99
N GLN A 262 -1.73 7.77 -6.71
CA GLN A 262 -0.57 8.49 -6.19
C GLN A 262 -0.73 10.02 -6.28
N ALA A 263 -1.89 10.54 -6.72
CA ALA A 263 -2.11 11.96 -6.93
C ALA A 263 -2.93 12.59 -5.80
N SER A 264 -2.52 13.78 -5.37
CA SER A 264 -3.24 14.64 -4.43
C SER A 264 -3.53 16.00 -5.04
N LYS A 265 -4.63 16.62 -4.60
CA LYS A 265 -4.97 18.01 -4.96
C LYS A 265 -3.96 19.01 -4.40
N MET A 266 -3.20 18.61 -3.40
CA MET A 266 -2.20 19.46 -2.75
C MET A 266 -0.80 19.22 -3.30
N ASP A 267 -0.61 18.38 -4.31
CA ASP A 267 0.72 18.23 -4.92
C ASP A 267 1.09 19.47 -5.72
N TRP A 268 2.38 19.69 -5.87
CA TRP A 268 2.91 20.85 -6.58
C TRP A 268 4.12 20.51 -7.41
N ILE A 269 4.39 21.38 -8.38
CA ILE A 269 5.60 21.37 -9.17
C ILE A 269 6.39 22.61 -8.78
N GLY A 270 7.65 22.42 -8.43
CA GLY A 270 8.56 23.49 -8.04
C GLY A 270 9.77 23.61 -8.96
N VAL A 271 10.33 24.81 -9.03
CA VAL A 271 11.62 25.12 -9.63
C VAL A 271 12.64 25.33 -8.52
N TYR A 272 13.76 24.63 -8.61
CA TYR A 272 14.79 24.56 -7.59
C TYR A 272 16.16 24.92 -8.16
N PRO A 273 17.06 25.53 -7.37
CA PRO A 273 18.48 25.51 -7.70
C PRO A 273 18.94 24.06 -7.90
N LYS A 274 19.81 23.81 -8.88
CA LYS A 274 20.34 22.44 -9.08
C LYS A 274 21.05 21.95 -7.81
N GLY A 275 20.62 20.80 -7.30
CA GLY A 275 21.15 20.20 -6.08
C GLY A 275 20.63 20.80 -4.77
N GLY A 276 19.72 21.79 -4.84
CA GLY A 276 19.09 22.37 -3.65
C GLY A 276 18.11 21.41 -2.97
N ASN A 277 17.76 21.70 -1.72
CA ASN A 277 16.78 20.92 -0.96
C ASN A 277 15.34 21.22 -1.41
N ASN A 278 14.39 20.32 -1.09
CA ASN A 278 12.98 20.45 -1.50
C ASN A 278 12.22 21.62 -0.84
N ASP A 279 12.77 22.21 0.21
CA ASP A 279 12.28 23.41 0.89
C ASP A 279 12.82 24.71 0.28
N GLN A 280 13.77 24.63 -0.67
CA GLN A 280 14.41 25.79 -1.32
C GLN A 280 13.83 26.06 -2.72
N TYR A 281 12.52 25.94 -2.89
CA TYR A 281 11.88 26.27 -4.16
C TYR A 281 11.95 27.78 -4.42
N LEU A 282 12.19 28.15 -5.68
CA LEU A 282 12.23 29.56 -6.13
C LEU A 282 10.90 30.00 -6.74
N ASP A 283 10.23 29.07 -7.41
CA ASP A 283 8.86 29.23 -7.89
C ASP A 283 8.15 27.88 -7.78
N TYR A 284 6.82 27.91 -7.65
CA TYR A 284 6.01 26.70 -7.60
C TYR A 284 4.59 26.95 -8.11
N ARG A 285 3.95 25.89 -8.58
CA ARG A 285 2.50 25.88 -8.84
C ARG A 285 1.93 24.58 -8.29
N TYR A 286 0.78 24.65 -7.65
CA TYR A 286 0.00 23.44 -7.41
C TYR A 286 -0.37 22.81 -8.76
N VAL A 287 -0.65 21.51 -8.76
CA VAL A 287 -0.96 20.74 -9.99
C VAL A 287 -2.17 21.26 -10.78
N GLN A 288 -2.99 22.15 -10.21
CA GLN A 288 -4.07 22.84 -10.92
C GLN A 288 -3.64 24.15 -11.61
N GLY A 289 -2.38 24.54 -11.47
CA GLY A 289 -1.76 25.68 -12.15
C GLY A 289 -1.74 27.00 -11.37
N GLY A 290 -2.36 27.05 -10.19
CA GLY A 290 -2.39 28.22 -9.31
C GLY A 290 -1.39 28.16 -8.16
N LEU A 291 -1.27 29.26 -7.43
CA LEU A 291 -0.56 29.34 -6.14
C LEU A 291 -1.39 28.81 -4.97
N ASN A 292 -2.67 28.53 -5.19
CA ASN A 292 -3.58 27.92 -4.23
C ASN A 292 -4.05 26.55 -4.76
N PRO A 293 -4.21 25.54 -3.88
CA PRO A 293 -4.64 24.22 -4.31
C PRO A 293 -6.11 24.24 -4.74
N GLY A 294 -6.41 23.51 -5.81
CA GLY A 294 -7.78 23.30 -6.26
C GLY A 294 -8.55 22.26 -5.44
N LYS A 295 -9.79 21.96 -5.87
CA LYS A 295 -10.64 20.95 -5.20
C LYS A 295 -10.24 19.51 -5.52
N ASN A 296 -9.82 19.25 -6.75
CA ASN A 296 -9.61 17.90 -7.27
C ASN A 296 -8.12 17.64 -7.59
N PRO A 297 -7.64 16.40 -7.45
CA PRO A 297 -6.31 16.01 -7.91
C PRO A 297 -6.21 16.14 -9.44
N VAL A 298 -5.04 16.52 -9.94
CA VAL A 298 -4.72 16.57 -11.37
C VAL A 298 -3.54 15.66 -11.64
N TYR A 299 -3.84 14.46 -12.13
CA TYR A 299 -2.86 13.39 -12.30
C TYR A 299 -2.25 13.35 -13.71
N ILE A 300 -2.92 13.92 -14.72
CA ILE A 300 -2.33 14.22 -16.03
C ILE A 300 -2.61 15.68 -16.29
N GLY A 301 -1.57 16.46 -16.58
CA GLY A 301 -1.74 17.90 -16.68
C GLY A 301 -0.55 18.62 -17.29
N LYS A 302 -0.74 19.93 -17.43
CA LYS A 302 0.32 20.87 -17.80
C LYS A 302 0.13 22.19 -17.04
N VAL A 303 1.24 22.83 -16.69
CA VAL A 303 1.26 24.15 -16.05
C VAL A 303 2.30 25.03 -16.71
N SER A 304 1.97 26.32 -16.80
CA SER A 304 2.91 27.36 -17.23
C SER A 304 3.44 28.11 -16.02
N MET A 305 4.75 28.27 -15.94
CA MET A 305 5.44 29.02 -14.89
C MET A 305 6.23 30.13 -15.56
N SER A 306 6.00 31.37 -15.14
CA SER A 306 6.79 32.50 -15.61
C SER A 306 8.12 32.50 -14.88
N SER A 307 9.21 32.37 -15.63
CA SER A 307 10.54 32.39 -15.02
C SER A 307 10.98 33.82 -14.77
N PHE A 308 11.14 34.15 -13.49
CA PHE A 308 11.79 35.38 -13.03
C PHE A 308 13.08 35.08 -12.26
N VAL A 309 13.61 33.86 -12.37
CA VAL A 309 14.83 33.48 -11.67
C VAL A 309 16.06 33.93 -12.47
N PRO A 310 17.19 34.25 -11.79
CA PRO A 310 18.43 34.65 -12.47
C PRO A 310 18.97 33.61 -13.46
N ASN A 311 19.97 34.00 -14.25
CA ASN A 311 20.66 33.05 -15.12
C ASN A 311 21.31 31.94 -14.28
N GLY A 312 21.06 30.68 -14.65
CA GLY A 312 21.52 29.56 -13.83
C GLY A 312 21.07 28.19 -14.32
N THR A 313 21.47 27.16 -13.58
CA THR A 313 21.02 25.79 -13.81
C THR A 313 20.05 25.38 -12.70
N TYR A 314 18.89 24.88 -13.12
CA TYR A 314 17.77 24.60 -12.25
C TYR A 314 17.26 23.16 -12.44
N GLN A 315 16.50 22.72 -11.45
CA GLN A 315 15.74 21.48 -11.47
C GLN A 315 14.26 21.79 -11.37
N VAL A 316 13.46 21.09 -12.17
CA VAL A 316 12.00 21.06 -11.98
C VAL A 316 11.66 19.76 -11.28
N ARG A 317 10.88 19.83 -10.20
CA ARG A 317 10.52 18.65 -9.41
C ARG A 317 9.01 18.59 -9.19
N TYR A 318 8.44 17.39 -9.25
CA TYR A 318 7.08 17.10 -8.78
C TYR A 318 7.15 16.64 -7.34
N LEU A 319 6.47 17.34 -6.43
CA LEU A 319 6.53 17.09 -4.99
C LEU A 319 5.20 16.61 -4.44
N MET A 320 5.34 15.65 -3.52
CA MET A 320 4.23 15.02 -2.81
C MET A 320 3.92 15.75 -1.51
N ASN A 321 2.69 16.21 -1.36
CA ASN A 321 2.31 17.04 -0.20
C ASN A 321 2.53 16.37 1.16
N SER A 322 2.20 15.08 1.28
CA SER A 322 2.23 14.40 2.57
C SER A 322 3.64 14.15 3.10
N GLN A 323 4.66 14.25 2.25
CA GLN A 323 6.04 13.84 2.57
C GLN A 323 7.09 14.90 2.25
N PHE A 324 6.77 15.94 1.46
CA PHE A 324 7.75 16.93 0.96
C PHE A 324 8.93 16.29 0.20
N ILE A 325 8.68 15.16 -0.46
CA ILE A 325 9.65 14.44 -1.29
C ILE A 325 9.37 14.69 -2.77
N SER A 326 10.43 14.72 -3.57
CA SER A 326 10.35 14.72 -5.02
C SER A 326 10.21 13.29 -5.53
N VAL A 327 9.25 13.05 -6.43
CA VAL A 327 9.07 11.74 -7.08
C VAL A 327 9.45 11.74 -8.56
N MET A 328 9.62 12.93 -9.13
CA MET A 328 10.09 13.15 -10.49
C MET A 328 10.96 14.41 -10.52
N GLU A 329 12.09 14.35 -11.23
CA GLU A 329 13.03 15.46 -11.35
C GLU A 329 13.53 15.61 -12.78
N MET A 330 13.67 16.85 -13.26
CA MET A 330 14.26 17.19 -14.56
C MET A 330 15.44 18.13 -14.36
N GLY A 331 16.67 17.62 -14.61
CA GLY A 331 17.93 18.23 -14.18
C GLY A 331 18.70 19.11 -15.17
N THR A 332 18.08 19.55 -16.27
CA THR A 332 18.78 20.29 -17.33
C THR A 332 18.09 21.60 -17.74
N LEU A 333 17.31 22.20 -16.86
CA LEU A 333 16.70 23.50 -17.15
C LEU A 333 17.76 24.61 -17.03
N LYS A 334 17.98 25.34 -18.11
CA LYS A 334 18.78 26.58 -18.10
C LYS A 334 17.83 27.77 -18.15
N MET A 335 18.02 28.72 -17.25
CA MET A 335 17.39 30.04 -17.33
C MET A 335 18.44 31.02 -17.83
#